data_AF-A0AAW1K2P4-F1
#
_entry.id   AF-A0AAW1K2P4-F1
#
_cell.length_a   1.000
_cell.length_b   1.000
_cell.length_c   1.000
_cell.angle_alpha   90.00
_cell.angle_beta   90.00
_cell.angle_gamma   90.00
#
_symmetry.space_group_name_H-M   'P 1'
#
loop_
_entity.id
_entity.type
_entity.pdbx_description
1 polymer ?
#
loop_
_entity_poly.entity_id
_entity_poly.type
_entity_poly.pdbx_seq_one_letter_code
_entity_poly.pdbx_strand_id
1 'polypeptide(L)'
;MSNHALDSNCITLTRHVLAEQKKCPTATGDLTQLLNSLQTAVKVVSYAVRKAGITQLFGTVGETNVQGEEVKKLDVLANELFINMLKSSFTTCMLVSEENDNIIEVETERQGKYIVCFDPLDGSSNIDCLVSIGSIFAIFKKDEDEPPSIKHEPPSIKHALQSGANVVAAGYALYGAQL
;
A
#
# COMPACT_ATOMS: atom_id res chain seq x y z
N MET A 1 1.58 -36.21 -34.23
CA MET A 1 0.67 -35.21 -33.64
C MET A 1 1.18 -34.90 -32.25
N SER A 2 1.76 -33.71 -32.02
CA SER A 2 2.26 -33.35 -30.69
C SER A 2 1.07 -33.12 -29.77
N ASN A 3 1.01 -33.91 -28.69
CA ASN A 3 -0.02 -33.82 -27.67
C ASN A 3 0.33 -32.61 -26.78
N HIS A 4 0.02 -31.39 -27.23
CA HIS A 4 0.12 -30.21 -26.39
C HIS A 4 -1.04 -30.26 -25.40
N ALA A 5 -0.79 -30.83 -24.23
CA ALA A 5 -1.71 -30.73 -23.10
C ALA A 5 -1.92 -29.23 -22.78
N LEU A 6 -3.19 -28.83 -22.66
CA LEU A 6 -3.55 -27.49 -22.18
C LEU A 6 -2.99 -27.28 -20.77
N ASP A 7 -2.11 -26.30 -20.61
CA ASP A 7 -1.61 -25.89 -19.30
C ASP A 7 -2.56 -24.86 -18.67
N SER A 8 -3.31 -25.27 -17.66
CA SER A 8 -4.22 -24.44 -16.88
C SER A 8 -3.60 -23.90 -15.59
N ASN A 9 -2.30 -24.08 -15.40
CA ASN A 9 -1.59 -23.75 -14.16
C ASN A 9 -1.29 -22.24 -14.05
N CYS A 10 -2.31 -21.43 -13.73
CA CYS A 10 -2.15 -20.00 -13.52
C CYS A 10 -1.38 -19.68 -12.22
N ILE A 11 -0.42 -18.76 -12.30
CA ILE A 11 0.33 -18.24 -11.15
C ILE A 11 -0.23 -16.86 -10.80
N THR A 12 -1.00 -16.79 -9.71
CA THR A 12 -1.46 -15.52 -9.14
C THR A 12 -0.38 -14.92 -8.24
N LEU A 13 -0.46 -13.60 -7.98
CA LEU A 13 0.45 -12.95 -7.03
C LEU A 13 0.41 -13.62 -5.64
N THR A 14 -0.77 -13.89 -5.10
CA THR A 14 -0.92 -14.59 -3.81
C THR A 14 -0.24 -15.97 -3.84
N ARG A 15 -0.40 -16.73 -4.94
CA ARG A 15 0.27 -18.03 -5.09
C ARG A 15 1.79 -17.89 -5.14
N HIS A 16 2.29 -16.90 -5.87
CA HIS A 16 3.72 -16.61 -5.95
C HIS A 16 4.28 -16.25 -4.56
N VAL A 17 3.65 -15.30 -3.85
CA VAL A 17 4.10 -14.87 -2.51
C VAL A 17 4.07 -16.01 -1.51
N LEU A 18 3.02 -16.85 -1.52
CA LEU A 18 2.96 -18.05 -0.65
C LEU A 18 4.07 -19.06 -0.98
N ALA A 19 4.41 -19.24 -2.25
CA ALA A 19 5.51 -20.11 -2.67
C ALA A 19 6.87 -19.57 -2.21
N GLU A 20 7.10 -18.25 -2.30
CA GLU A 20 8.31 -17.60 -1.78
C GLU A 20 8.39 -17.69 -0.24
N GLN A 21 7.30 -17.45 0.48
CA GLN A 21 7.25 -17.63 1.93
C GLN A 21 7.70 -19.03 2.35
N LYS A 22 7.24 -20.07 1.64
CA LYS A 22 7.58 -21.46 1.96
C LYS A 22 9.07 -21.77 1.83
N LYS A 23 9.83 -20.99 1.05
CA LYS A 23 11.29 -21.14 0.93
C LYS A 23 12.05 -20.59 2.13
N CYS A 24 11.40 -19.81 3.00
CA CYS A 24 12.00 -19.15 4.16
C CYS A 24 11.48 -19.81 5.46
N PRO A 25 12.23 -20.73 6.10
CA PRO A 25 11.76 -21.45 7.29
C PRO A 25 11.40 -20.57 8.49
N THR A 26 11.98 -19.38 8.56
CA THR A 26 11.75 -18.40 9.64
C THR A 26 10.60 -17.43 9.35
N ALA A 27 9.97 -17.51 8.18
CA ALA A 27 8.91 -16.58 7.79
C ALA A 27 7.60 -16.88 8.54
N THR A 28 7.13 -15.90 9.31
CA THR A 28 5.88 -15.99 10.10
C THR A 28 4.62 -15.90 9.23
N GLY A 29 4.72 -15.34 8.02
CA GLY A 29 3.59 -15.05 7.14
C GLY A 29 3.13 -13.60 7.16
N ASP A 30 3.66 -12.76 8.06
CA ASP A 30 3.24 -11.36 8.19
C ASP A 30 3.44 -10.56 6.90
N LEU A 31 4.57 -10.74 6.20
CA LEU A 31 4.80 -10.05 4.93
C LEU A 31 3.81 -10.51 3.85
N THR A 32 3.46 -11.79 3.84
CA THR A 32 2.47 -12.33 2.90
C THR A 32 1.09 -11.74 3.15
N GLN A 33 0.69 -11.64 4.42
CA GLN A 33 -0.57 -11.01 4.81
C GLN A 33 -0.59 -9.52 4.41
N LEU A 34 0.51 -8.80 4.66
CA LEU A 34 0.68 -7.40 4.25
C LEU A 34 0.54 -7.22 2.73
N LEU A 35 1.23 -8.03 1.94
CA LEU A 35 1.18 -7.97 0.47
C LEU A 35 -0.22 -8.33 -0.07
N ASN A 36 -0.96 -9.23 0.58
CA ASN A 36 -2.34 -9.52 0.23
C ASN A 36 -3.28 -8.33 0.53
N SER A 37 -3.10 -7.64 1.66
CA SER A 37 -3.82 -6.40 1.98
C SER A 37 -3.52 -5.30 0.95
N LEU A 38 -2.25 -5.07 0.63
CA LEU A 38 -1.81 -4.13 -0.41
C LEU A 38 -2.43 -4.45 -1.76
N GLN A 39 -2.38 -5.70 -2.20
CA GLN A 39 -3.01 -6.12 -3.45
C GLN A 39 -4.52 -5.82 -3.45
N THR A 40 -5.19 -6.00 -2.32
CA THR A 40 -6.64 -5.74 -2.21
C THR A 40 -6.92 -4.25 -2.33
N ALA A 41 -6.16 -3.39 -1.63
CA ALA A 41 -6.26 -1.94 -1.78
C ALA A 41 -6.08 -1.51 -3.25
N VAL A 42 -5.02 -2.00 -3.91
CA VAL A 42 -4.73 -1.74 -5.32
C VAL A 42 -5.89 -2.14 -6.24
N LYS A 43 -6.53 -3.30 -6.01
CA LYS A 43 -7.69 -3.73 -6.82
C LYS A 43 -8.88 -2.78 -6.66
N VAL A 44 -9.14 -2.30 -5.43
CA VAL A 44 -10.26 -1.39 -5.15
C VAL A 44 -9.99 0.00 -5.73
N VAL A 45 -8.77 0.54 -5.56
CA VAL A 45 -8.36 1.81 -6.17
C VAL A 45 -8.44 1.73 -7.69
N SER A 46 -7.91 0.67 -8.29
CA SER A 46 -8.00 0.43 -9.74
C SER A 46 -9.45 0.41 -10.24
N TYR A 47 -10.36 -0.18 -9.47
CA TYR A 47 -11.79 -0.16 -9.78
C TYR A 47 -12.40 1.26 -9.66
N ALA A 48 -12.04 2.01 -8.61
CA ALA A 48 -12.50 3.39 -8.42
C ALA A 48 -12.01 4.31 -9.55
N VAL A 49 -10.72 4.23 -9.91
CA VAL A 49 -10.12 4.96 -11.04
C VAL A 49 -10.87 4.71 -12.33
N ARG A 50 -11.16 3.44 -12.67
CA ARG A 50 -11.91 3.09 -13.89
C ARG A 50 -13.36 3.60 -13.89
N LYS A 51 -13.94 3.82 -12.71
CA LYS A 51 -15.33 4.28 -12.56
C LYS A 51 -15.48 5.76 -12.28
N ALA A 52 -14.38 6.49 -12.09
CA ALA A 52 -14.41 7.89 -11.69
C ALA A 52 -15.27 8.77 -12.60
N GLY A 53 -15.32 8.45 -13.90
CA GLY A 53 -16.15 9.09 -14.94
C GLY A 53 -17.64 8.99 -14.76
N ILE A 54 -18.07 7.90 -14.15
CA ILE A 54 -19.48 7.57 -14.02
C ILE A 54 -19.98 7.98 -12.64
N THR A 55 -19.12 7.93 -11.63
CA THR A 55 -19.50 8.08 -10.22
C THR A 55 -19.29 9.49 -9.65
N GLN A 56 -19.10 10.51 -10.49
CA GLN A 56 -18.79 11.89 -10.06
C GLN A 56 -17.60 11.99 -9.09
N LEU A 57 -16.65 11.05 -9.18
CA LEU A 57 -15.41 11.09 -8.41
C LEU A 57 -14.37 12.01 -9.06
N PHE A 58 -14.60 12.43 -10.32
CA PHE A 58 -13.92 13.58 -10.92
C PHE A 58 -14.47 14.87 -10.30
N GLY A 59 -13.86 15.31 -9.22
CA GLY A 59 -14.20 16.55 -8.56
C GLY A 59 -13.31 16.79 -7.36
N THR A 60 -13.14 18.05 -7.01
CA THR A 60 -12.37 18.46 -5.84
C THR A 60 -13.24 18.37 -4.59
N VAL A 61 -12.61 18.15 -3.45
CA VAL A 61 -13.29 18.18 -2.15
C VAL A 61 -13.53 19.63 -1.69
N GLY A 62 -12.97 20.61 -2.40
CA GLY A 62 -12.98 22.02 -2.01
C GLY A 62 -11.91 22.34 -0.95
N GLU A 63 -11.01 21.40 -0.68
CA GLU A 63 -9.89 21.51 0.25
C GLU A 63 -8.57 21.61 -0.53
N THR A 64 -7.60 22.32 0.05
CA THR A 64 -6.24 22.43 -0.47
C THR A 64 -5.31 21.67 0.45
N ASN A 65 -4.50 20.74 -0.07
CA ASN A 65 -3.55 19.97 0.74
C ASN A 65 -2.36 20.83 1.20
N VAL A 66 -1.51 20.29 2.06
CA VAL A 66 -0.30 20.98 2.57
C VAL A 66 0.74 21.31 1.50
N GLN A 67 0.59 20.75 0.31
CA GLN A 67 1.43 21.02 -0.85
C GLN A 67 0.85 22.13 -1.75
N GLY A 68 -0.34 22.65 -1.43
CA GLY A 68 -0.99 23.74 -2.16
C GLY A 68 -1.82 23.29 -3.36
N GLU A 69 -2.13 21.99 -3.48
CA GLU A 69 -2.90 21.41 -4.58
C GLU A 69 -4.37 21.20 -4.18
N GLU A 70 -5.29 21.30 -5.16
CA GLU A 70 -6.70 20.97 -4.93
C GLU A 70 -6.86 19.46 -4.70
N VAL A 71 -7.36 19.09 -3.52
CA VAL A 71 -7.56 17.69 -3.14
C VAL A 71 -8.65 17.08 -4.01
N LYS A 72 -8.31 16.04 -4.78
CA LYS A 72 -9.30 15.30 -5.57
C LYS A 72 -9.96 14.25 -4.68
N LYS A 73 -11.26 14.01 -4.90
CA LYS A 73 -12.02 12.97 -4.15
C LYS A 73 -11.39 11.58 -4.27
N LEU A 74 -10.74 11.32 -5.39
CA LEU A 74 -10.11 10.02 -5.65
C LEU A 74 -8.85 9.81 -4.81
N ASP A 75 -8.11 10.88 -4.52
CA ASP A 75 -6.94 10.86 -3.65
C ASP A 75 -7.34 10.50 -2.21
N VAL A 76 -8.36 11.19 -1.69
CA VAL A 76 -8.94 10.89 -0.36
C VAL A 76 -9.42 9.44 -0.28
N LEU A 77 -10.15 8.97 -1.30
CA LEU A 77 -10.64 7.60 -1.35
C LEU A 77 -9.48 6.59 -1.38
N ALA A 78 -8.47 6.81 -2.22
CA ALA A 78 -7.33 5.92 -2.32
C ALA A 78 -6.56 5.86 -1.00
N ASN A 79 -6.32 7.02 -0.38
CA ASN A 79 -5.65 7.11 0.90
C ASN A 79 -6.39 6.35 2.01
N GLU A 80 -7.70 6.59 2.18
CA GLU A 80 -8.52 5.88 3.16
C GLU A 80 -8.52 4.36 2.93
N LEU A 81 -8.59 3.92 1.67
CA LEU A 81 -8.54 2.50 1.33
C LEU A 81 -7.22 1.87 1.71
N PHE A 82 -6.09 2.50 1.39
CA PHE A 82 -4.77 2.03 1.78
C PHE A 82 -4.64 1.95 3.30
N ILE A 83 -4.97 3.02 4.02
CA ILE A 83 -4.89 3.06 5.49
C ILE A 83 -5.73 1.92 6.11
N ASN A 84 -6.98 1.76 5.68
CA ASN A 84 -7.88 0.76 6.23
C ASN A 84 -7.41 -0.68 5.94
N MET A 85 -6.95 -0.96 4.71
CA MET A 85 -6.44 -2.29 4.33
C MET A 85 -5.12 -2.63 5.04
N LEU A 86 -4.24 -1.65 5.22
CA LEU A 86 -2.96 -1.83 5.90
C LEU A 86 -3.16 -2.02 7.41
N LYS A 87 -4.00 -1.20 8.08
CA LYS A 87 -4.34 -1.37 9.50
C LYS A 87 -5.00 -2.73 9.78
N SER A 88 -5.92 -3.15 8.92
CA SER A 88 -6.61 -4.44 9.07
C SER A 88 -5.76 -5.66 8.71
N SER A 89 -4.51 -5.46 8.25
CA SER A 89 -3.58 -6.56 8.01
C SER A 89 -3.03 -7.18 9.30
N PHE A 90 -3.06 -6.46 10.43
CA PHE A 90 -2.40 -6.81 11.70
C PHE A 90 -0.87 -6.97 11.60
N THR A 91 -0.26 -6.38 10.57
CA THR A 91 1.18 -6.58 10.28
C THR A 91 1.98 -5.28 10.30
N THR A 92 1.31 -4.13 10.35
CA THR A 92 1.92 -2.80 10.32
C THR A 92 1.85 -2.13 11.69
N CYS A 93 2.86 -1.34 12.05
CA CYS A 93 2.86 -0.50 13.26
C CYS A 93 2.75 1.00 12.93
N MET A 94 3.26 1.43 11.78
CA MET A 94 3.23 2.81 11.32
C MET A 94 2.99 2.87 9.83
N LEU A 95 2.25 3.89 9.41
CA LEU A 95 1.99 4.19 8.01
C LEU A 95 2.39 5.65 7.72
N VAL A 96 2.99 5.88 6.56
CA VAL A 96 3.36 7.21 6.06
C VAL A 96 2.73 7.36 4.69
N SER A 97 1.79 8.28 4.56
CA SER A 97 1.09 8.58 3.31
C SER A 97 1.55 9.92 2.78
N GLU A 98 1.63 10.05 1.46
CA GLU A 98 1.80 11.35 0.80
C GLU A 98 0.65 12.32 1.16
N GLU A 99 -0.56 11.78 1.36
CA GLU A 99 -1.81 12.53 1.64
C GLU A 99 -2.03 12.86 3.13
N ASN A 100 -1.04 12.58 4.01
CA ASN A 100 -1.15 12.85 5.44
C ASN A 100 0.09 13.54 5.99
N ASP A 101 -0.11 14.71 6.61
CA ASP A 101 0.96 15.52 7.21
C ASP A 101 1.72 14.80 8.33
N ASN A 102 1.00 13.95 9.07
CA ASN A 102 1.52 13.26 10.23
C ASN A 102 1.54 11.76 9.97
N ILE A 103 2.50 11.08 10.60
CA ILE A 103 2.53 9.62 10.63
C ILE A 103 1.23 9.07 11.21
N ILE A 104 0.78 7.96 10.65
CA ILE A 104 -0.41 7.26 11.13
C ILE A 104 0.06 6.08 11.96
N GLU A 105 -0.12 6.21 13.27
CA GLU A 105 0.09 5.12 14.19
C GLU A 105 -1.05 4.10 14.07
N VAL A 106 -0.70 2.82 14.04
CA VAL A 106 -1.66 1.71 14.09
C VAL A 106 -1.98 1.41 15.55
N GLU A 107 -3.25 1.15 15.85
CA GLU A 107 -3.72 0.86 17.20
C GLU A 107 -2.98 -0.35 17.79
N THR A 108 -2.60 -0.30 19.08
CA THR A 108 -1.73 -1.30 19.72
C THR A 108 -2.18 -2.75 19.52
N GLU A 109 -3.49 -3.01 19.55
CA GLU A 109 -4.09 -4.33 19.32
C GLU A 109 -3.99 -4.84 17.88
N ARG A 110 -3.64 -3.97 16.93
CA ARG A 110 -3.49 -4.23 15.50
C ARG A 110 -2.04 -4.09 15.02
N GLN A 111 -1.11 -3.76 15.91
CA GLN A 111 0.28 -3.54 15.53
C GLN A 111 0.98 -4.83 15.11
N GLY A 112 1.69 -4.75 13.99
CA GLY A 112 2.72 -5.72 13.62
C GLY A 112 4.10 -5.08 13.53
N LYS A 113 5.00 -5.70 12.77
CA LYS A 113 6.43 -5.33 12.72
C LYS A 113 6.84 -4.47 11.53
N TYR A 114 5.92 -4.14 10.63
CA TYR A 114 6.25 -3.39 9.41
C TYR A 114 5.86 -1.92 9.50
N ILE A 115 6.60 -1.10 8.77
CA ILE A 115 6.30 0.31 8.51
C ILE A 115 6.06 0.41 7.00
N VAL A 116 5.01 1.10 6.59
CA VAL A 116 4.67 1.22 5.17
C VAL A 116 4.62 2.69 4.79
N CYS A 117 5.50 3.10 3.87
CA CYS A 117 5.44 4.39 3.21
C CYS A 117 4.76 4.21 1.86
N PHE A 118 3.79 5.04 1.51
CA PHE A 118 3.08 4.90 0.25
C PHE A 118 2.60 6.23 -0.32
N ASP A 119 2.54 6.26 -1.65
CA ASP A 119 1.77 7.21 -2.42
C ASP A 119 0.50 6.48 -2.90
N PRO A 120 -0.69 6.81 -2.38
CA PRO A 120 -1.90 6.09 -2.70
C PRO A 120 -2.35 6.33 -4.15
N LEU A 121 -2.02 7.48 -4.76
CA LEU A 121 -2.44 7.82 -6.11
C LEU A 121 -1.46 8.77 -6.83
N ASP A 122 -0.32 8.22 -7.24
CA ASP A 122 0.70 8.95 -8.01
C ASP A 122 0.16 9.43 -9.37
N GLY A 123 0.43 10.68 -9.67
CA GLY A 123 -0.01 11.35 -10.90
C GLY A 123 -1.49 11.73 -10.90
N SER A 124 -2.12 11.90 -9.73
CA SER A 124 -3.52 12.30 -9.58
C SER A 124 -3.89 13.54 -10.39
N SER A 125 -2.97 14.49 -10.57
CA SER A 125 -3.12 15.66 -11.45
C SER A 125 -3.55 15.29 -12.88
N ASN A 126 -3.13 14.14 -13.40
CA ASN A 126 -3.42 13.66 -14.75
C ASN A 126 -4.72 12.83 -14.88
N ILE A 127 -5.46 12.65 -13.78
CA ILE A 127 -6.72 11.88 -13.74
C ILE A 127 -7.70 12.35 -14.84
N ASP A 128 -7.86 13.66 -15.02
CA ASP A 128 -8.81 14.25 -15.98
C ASP A 128 -8.36 14.09 -17.44
N CYS A 129 -7.08 13.83 -17.68
CA CYS A 129 -6.51 13.58 -19.00
C CYS A 129 -6.46 12.09 -19.38
N LEU A 130 -6.94 11.20 -18.50
CA LEU A 130 -6.92 9.74 -18.68
C LEU A 130 -5.52 9.17 -18.98
N VAL A 131 -4.48 9.83 -18.49
CA VAL A 131 -3.10 9.33 -18.56
C VAL A 131 -2.93 8.24 -17.50
N SER A 132 -1.88 7.42 -17.65
CA SER A 132 -1.58 6.40 -16.64
C SER A 132 -1.22 7.04 -15.30
N ILE A 133 -1.88 6.57 -14.25
CA ILE A 133 -1.64 6.92 -12.85
C ILE A 133 -1.31 5.64 -12.07
N GLY A 134 -0.86 5.74 -10.82
CA GLY A 134 -0.42 4.56 -10.08
C GLY A 134 -0.54 4.68 -8.57
N SER A 135 -0.04 3.68 -7.86
CA SER A 135 0.23 3.77 -6.43
C SER A 135 1.64 3.26 -6.19
N ILE A 136 2.39 3.86 -5.28
CA ILE A 136 3.76 3.47 -4.95
C ILE A 136 3.80 3.05 -3.48
N PHE A 137 4.58 2.03 -3.13
CA PHE A 137 4.78 1.65 -1.74
C PHE A 137 6.20 1.15 -1.46
N ALA A 138 6.65 1.38 -0.23
CA ALA A 138 7.86 0.84 0.34
C ALA A 138 7.57 0.31 1.75
N ILE A 139 8.08 -0.88 2.04
CA ILE A 139 7.88 -1.60 3.29
C ILE A 139 9.24 -1.69 3.99
N PHE A 140 9.28 -1.23 5.23
CA PHE A 140 10.41 -1.35 6.13
C PHE A 140 10.04 -2.27 7.30
N LYS A 141 11.04 -2.86 7.93
CA LYS A 141 10.86 -3.55 9.21
C LYS A 141 11.17 -2.54 10.32
N LYS A 142 10.38 -2.55 11.40
CA LYS A 142 10.72 -1.80 12.61
C LYS A 142 12.01 -2.40 13.20
N ASP A 143 12.97 -1.56 13.55
CA ASP A 143 14.21 -2.01 14.19
C ASP A 143 13.88 -2.66 15.54
N GLU A 144 14.36 -3.89 15.74
CA GLU A 144 14.10 -4.68 16.94
C GLU A 144 15.10 -4.35 18.08
N ASP A 145 16.22 -3.72 17.75
CA ASP A 145 17.31 -3.37 18.67
C ASP A 145 17.07 -2.07 19.46
N GLU A 146 15.98 -1.35 19.16
CA GLU A 146 15.53 -0.30 20.05
C GLU A 146 14.97 -0.94 21.33
N PRO A 147 15.42 -0.50 22.53
CA PRO A 147 14.83 -0.97 23.76
C PRO A 147 13.32 -0.82 23.62
N PRO A 148 12.49 -1.81 24.05
CA PRO A 148 11.06 -1.65 24.01
C PRO A 148 10.80 -0.34 24.72
N SER A 149 10.39 0.69 23.96
CA SER A 149 9.91 1.92 24.53
C SER A 149 8.93 1.45 25.59
N ILE A 150 9.13 1.94 26.82
CA ILE A 150 8.27 1.68 27.97
C ILE A 150 6.87 1.53 27.40
N LYS A 151 6.17 0.41 27.64
CA LYS A 151 4.98 -0.16 26.93
C LYS A 151 3.82 0.79 26.53
N HIS A 152 4.01 2.10 26.66
CA HIS A 152 3.11 3.22 26.47
C HIS A 152 3.72 4.39 25.68
N GLU A 153 4.94 4.29 25.14
CA GLU A 153 5.49 5.34 24.27
C GLU A 153 5.13 5.10 22.80
N PRO A 154 4.46 6.06 22.13
CA PRO A 154 4.05 5.91 20.75
C PRO A 154 5.27 5.73 19.84
N PRO A 155 5.18 4.95 18.75
CA PRO A 155 6.20 4.87 17.73
C PRO A 155 6.64 6.27 17.29
N SER A 156 7.91 6.59 17.50
CA SER A 156 8.47 7.88 17.10
C SER A 156 8.59 7.98 15.58
N ILE A 157 8.38 9.18 15.02
CA ILE A 157 8.69 9.52 13.61
C ILE A 157 10.07 9.00 13.18
N LYS A 158 11.04 8.97 14.09
CA LYS A 158 12.39 8.46 13.84
C LYS A 158 12.41 7.04 13.29
N HIS A 159 11.49 6.17 13.72
CA HIS A 159 11.41 4.80 13.21
C HIS A 159 11.01 4.74 11.73
N ALA A 160 10.28 5.74 11.23
CA ALA A 160 9.89 5.83 9.83
C ALA A 160 11.00 6.47 8.95
N LEU A 161 11.91 7.24 9.57
CA LEU A 161 13.04 7.88 8.89
C LEU A 161 14.23 6.93 8.72
N GLN A 162 13.99 5.80 8.06
CA GLN A 162 15.04 4.83 7.74
C GLN A 162 15.70 5.12 6.39
N SER A 163 16.94 4.66 6.23
CA SER A 163 17.59 4.64 4.91
C SER A 163 16.83 3.75 3.94
N GLY A 164 16.70 4.16 2.68
CA GLY A 164 16.09 3.34 1.63
C GLY A 164 16.79 1.99 1.41
N ALA A 165 18.04 1.84 1.86
CA ALA A 165 18.75 0.56 1.86
C ALA A 165 18.11 -0.50 2.79
N ASN A 166 17.27 -0.07 3.75
CA ASN A 166 16.59 -0.93 4.71
C ASN A 166 15.20 -1.39 4.23
N VAL A 167 14.79 -1.03 3.01
CA VAL A 167 13.53 -1.50 2.42
C VAL A 167 13.57 -3.02 2.29
N VAL A 168 12.59 -3.70 2.89
CA VAL A 168 12.43 -5.16 2.81
C VAL A 168 11.58 -5.60 1.63
N ALA A 169 10.70 -4.72 1.14
CA ALA A 169 9.94 -4.89 -0.09
C ALA A 169 9.44 -3.53 -0.59
N ALA A 170 9.41 -3.32 -1.89
CA ALA A 170 8.82 -2.13 -2.51
C ALA A 170 8.21 -2.48 -3.85
N GLY A 171 7.34 -1.60 -4.35
CA GLY A 171 6.71 -1.78 -5.64
C GLY A 171 5.77 -0.65 -5.97
N TYR A 172 5.12 -0.80 -7.12
CA TYR A 172 4.09 0.10 -7.57
C TYR A 172 2.97 -0.67 -8.29
N ALA A 173 1.79 -0.08 -8.32
CA ALA A 173 0.68 -0.49 -9.16
C ALA A 173 0.48 0.55 -10.26
N LEU A 174 0.24 0.10 -11.48
CA LEU A 174 -0.02 0.96 -12.63
C LEU A 174 -1.49 0.81 -13.07
N TYR A 175 -2.23 1.90 -13.05
CA TYR A 175 -3.62 2.01 -13.50
C TYR A 175 -3.68 2.59 -14.91
N GLY A 176 -3.03 1.90 -15.86
CA GLY A 176 -3.05 2.25 -17.29
C GLY A 176 -4.02 1.40 -18.11
N ALA A 177 -3.97 1.56 -19.43
CA ALA A 177 -4.63 0.65 -20.36
C ALA A 177 -4.09 -0.78 -20.15
N GLN A 178 -5.00 -1.70 -19.85
CA GLN A 178 -4.74 -3.13 -19.74
C GLN A 178 -5.49 -3.78 -20.90
N LEU A 179 -4.76 -4.31 -21.87
CA LEU A 179 -5.29 -5.02 -23.05
C LEU A 179 -5.84 -6.39 -22.66
#